data_AF-A0A959EW93-F1
#
_entry.id   AF-A0A959EW93-F1
#
_cell.length_a   1.000
_cell.length_b   1.000
_cell.length_c   1.000
_cell.angle_alpha   90.00
_cell.angle_beta   90.00
_cell.angle_gamma   90.00
#
_symmetry.space_group_name_H-M   'P 1'
#
loop_
_entity.id
_entity.type
_entity.pdbx_description
1 polymer ?
#
loop_
_entity_poly.entity_id
_entity_poly.type
_entity_poly.pdbx_seq_one_letter_code
_entity_poly.pdbx_strand_id
1 'polypeptide(L)'
;QGGPGYTVPAEFVDSLVHVKGALAAARTSDAVNPEKRSSGSQFYIVQGRPVTEQDLQMIEGRKGFRYTVHQREAYLQSGGTPFLDRDYTVFGQVIEGLEVIDRIAAVATEPGDRPKEDVKMKVRVIK
;
A
#
# COMPACT_ATOMS: atom_id res chain seq x y z
N GLN A 1 -0.01 3.24 20.95
CA GLN A 1 0.88 3.00 19.80
C GLN A 1 1.30 1.54 19.83
N GLY A 2 1.26 0.83 18.71
CA GLY A 2 1.67 -0.58 18.61
C GLY A 2 2.88 -0.73 17.71
N GLY A 3 3.70 -1.74 17.96
CA GLY A 3 4.89 -2.05 17.15
C GLY A 3 6.03 -2.58 18.01
N PRO A 4 7.03 -3.23 17.41
CA PRO A 4 8.09 -3.93 18.14
C PRO A 4 9.22 -3.01 18.64
N GLY A 5 9.07 -1.69 18.53
CA GLY A 5 10.07 -0.72 18.97
C GLY A 5 11.22 -0.46 17.99
N TYR A 6 11.21 -1.08 16.80
CA TYR A 6 12.21 -0.86 15.76
C TYR A 6 11.58 -0.47 14.41
N THR A 7 12.43 0.07 13.53
CA THR A 7 12.11 0.36 12.12
C THR A 7 13.09 -0.33 11.19
N VAL A 8 12.63 -0.62 9.97
CA VAL A 8 13.42 -1.27 8.91
C VAL A 8 13.79 -0.21 7.86
N PRO A 9 14.99 -0.24 7.25
CA PRO A 9 15.31 0.66 6.14
C PRO A 9 14.25 0.61 5.04
N ALA A 10 14.09 1.71 4.30
CA ALA A 10 13.21 1.73 3.14
C ALA A 10 13.79 0.89 2.00
N GLU A 11 12.95 0.12 1.31
CA GLU A 11 13.33 -0.76 0.20
C GLU A 11 12.45 -0.45 -1.02
N PHE A 12 12.69 0.70 -1.65
CA PHE A 12 11.92 1.12 -2.83
C PHE A 12 12.43 0.38 -4.07
N VAL A 13 11.57 -0.47 -4.64
CA VAL A 13 11.88 -1.24 -5.85
C VAL A 13 10.98 -0.77 -6.98
N ASP A 14 11.57 -0.28 -8.06
CA ASP A 14 10.85 0.35 -9.18
C ASP A 14 9.83 -0.57 -9.86
N SER A 15 10.00 -1.89 -9.77
CA SER A 15 9.05 -2.87 -10.32
C SER A 15 7.86 -3.16 -9.39
N LEU A 16 7.93 -2.80 -8.10
CA LEU A 16 6.88 -3.06 -7.12
C LEU A 16 6.06 -1.80 -6.89
N VAL A 17 4.81 -1.84 -7.33
CA VAL A 17 3.89 -0.69 -7.35
C VAL A 17 2.67 -0.93 -6.47
N HIS A 18 2.06 0.14 -5.97
CA HIS A 18 0.89 0.10 -5.08
C HIS A 18 -0.42 -0.09 -5.86
N VAL A 19 -0.51 -1.13 -6.67
CA VAL A 19 -1.78 -1.59 -7.28
C VAL A 19 -2.67 -2.27 -6.23
N LYS A 20 -3.97 -2.41 -6.50
CA LYS A 20 -4.87 -3.15 -5.61
C LYS A 20 -4.32 -4.55 -5.28
N GLY A 21 -4.32 -4.90 -4.00
CA GLY A 21 -3.74 -6.14 -3.47
C GLY A 21 -2.26 -6.05 -3.09
N ALA A 22 -1.55 -4.97 -3.38
CA ALA A 22 -0.17 -4.79 -2.91
C ALA A 22 -0.13 -4.77 -1.37
N LEU A 23 0.83 -5.52 -0.80
CA LEU A 23 1.15 -5.55 0.62
C LEU A 23 2.36 -4.66 0.86
N ALA A 24 2.18 -3.62 1.68
CA ALA A 24 3.18 -2.59 1.87
C ALA A 24 3.31 -2.17 3.33
N ALA A 25 4.50 -1.69 3.70
CA ALA A 25 4.81 -1.32 5.07
C ALA A 25 4.32 0.11 5.37
N ALA A 26 3.68 0.30 6.51
CA ALA A 26 3.33 1.62 7.01
C ALA A 26 4.57 2.33 7.58
N ARG A 27 4.52 3.66 7.68
CA ARG A 27 5.55 4.48 8.35
C ARG A 27 4.96 5.78 8.86
N THR A 28 5.70 6.43 9.76
CA THR A 28 5.41 7.81 10.18
C THR A 28 5.76 8.81 9.07
N SER A 29 5.24 10.04 9.18
CA SER A 29 5.43 11.11 8.20
C SER A 29 6.90 11.51 8.06
N ASP A 30 7.23 12.09 6.89
CA ASP A 30 8.59 12.50 6.53
C ASP A 30 9.19 13.52 7.52
N ALA A 31 8.37 14.36 8.16
CA ALA A 31 8.83 15.31 9.18
C ALA A 31 9.43 14.62 10.42
N VAL A 32 8.98 13.41 10.74
CA VAL A 32 9.47 12.59 11.87
C VAL A 32 10.45 11.53 11.37
N ASN A 33 10.26 11.04 10.15
CA ASN A 33 11.00 9.94 9.54
C ASN A 33 11.48 10.35 8.12
N PRO A 34 12.48 11.23 8.02
CA PRO A 34 12.96 11.75 6.74
C PRO A 34 13.63 10.66 5.88
N GLU A 35 14.17 9.62 6.51
CA GLU A 35 14.72 8.43 5.85
C GLU A 35 13.62 7.47 5.34
N LYS A 36 12.35 7.77 5.59
CA LYS A 36 11.18 6.98 5.17
C LYS A 36 11.24 5.50 5.59
N ARG A 37 11.91 5.21 6.71
CA ARG A 37 12.04 3.86 7.28
C ARG A 37 10.66 3.23 7.51
N SER A 38 10.53 1.95 7.19
CA SER A 38 9.31 1.18 7.41
C SER A 38 9.09 0.85 8.89
N SER A 39 7.83 0.75 9.30
CA SER A 39 7.45 0.21 10.61
C SER A 39 7.88 -1.25 10.73
N GLY A 40 8.34 -1.66 11.92
CA GLY A 40 8.75 -3.04 12.17
C GLY A 40 7.62 -4.08 12.17
N SER A 41 6.35 -3.67 12.22
CA SER A 41 5.21 -4.61 12.19
C SER A 41 3.92 -4.09 11.58
N GLN A 42 3.80 -2.79 11.33
CA GLN A 42 2.59 -2.24 10.74
C GLN A 42 2.67 -2.30 9.21
N PHE A 43 1.64 -2.84 8.60
CA PHE A 43 1.49 -2.96 7.15
C PHE A 43 0.06 -2.61 6.75
N TYR A 44 -0.14 -2.41 5.46
CA TYR A 44 -1.44 -2.25 4.85
C TYR A 44 -1.53 -3.06 3.56
N ILE A 45 -2.75 -3.40 3.17
CA ILE A 45 -3.06 -4.00 1.88
C ILE A 45 -3.81 -2.95 1.07
N VAL A 46 -3.37 -2.68 -0.15
CA VAL A 46 -3.97 -1.66 -1.00
C VAL A 46 -5.34 -2.12 -1.48
N GLN A 47 -6.41 -1.44 -1.06
CA GLN A 47 -7.68 -1.46 -1.77
C GLN A 47 -7.62 -0.54 -2.98
N GLY A 48 -7.17 0.70 -2.75
CA GLY A 48 -7.00 1.73 -3.77
C GLY A 48 -8.31 2.28 -4.34
N ARG A 49 -8.17 3.07 -5.39
CA ARG A 49 -9.28 3.61 -6.19
C ARG A 49 -9.05 3.31 -7.67
N PRO A 50 -10.06 3.44 -8.54
CA PRO A 50 -9.82 3.50 -9.98
C PRO A 50 -8.76 4.56 -10.30
N VAL A 51 -7.79 4.19 -11.14
CA VAL A 51 -6.68 5.04 -11.57
C VAL A 51 -6.82 5.31 -13.05
N THR A 52 -6.63 6.57 -13.44
CA THR A 52 -6.70 7.01 -14.84
C THR A 52 -5.30 7.28 -15.40
N GLU A 53 -5.19 7.34 -16.73
CA GLU A 53 -3.93 7.73 -17.39
C GLU A 53 -3.44 9.11 -16.93
N GLN A 54 -4.38 10.04 -16.71
CA GLN A 54 -4.09 11.38 -16.22
C GLN A 54 -3.53 11.36 -14.80
N ASP A 55 -4.06 10.50 -13.91
CA ASP A 55 -3.50 10.30 -12.58
C ASP A 55 -2.04 9.87 -12.65
N LEU A 56 -1.72 8.89 -13.50
CA LEU A 56 -0.37 8.38 -13.66
C LEU A 56 0.58 9.45 -14.22
N GLN A 57 0.17 10.19 -15.26
CA GLN A 57 0.95 11.30 -15.82
C GLN A 57 1.23 12.40 -14.79
N MET A 58 0.25 12.73 -13.93
CA MET A 58 0.47 13.71 -12.86
C MET A 58 1.50 13.21 -11.84
N ILE A 59 1.46 11.93 -11.46
CA ILE A 59 2.44 11.35 -10.52
C ILE A 59 3.84 11.32 -11.14
N GLU A 60 3.97 10.91 -12.40
CA GLU A 60 5.23 10.93 -13.15
C GLU A 60 5.85 12.34 -13.18
N GLY A 61 5.05 13.35 -13.50
CA GLY A 61 5.50 14.74 -13.53
C GLY A 61 5.91 15.27 -12.15
N ARG A 62 5.19 14.90 -11.08
CA ARG A 62 5.50 15.33 -9.70
C ARG A 62 6.75 14.65 -9.13
N LYS A 63 6.95 13.37 -9.45
CA LYS A 63 8.02 12.55 -8.84
C LYS A 63 9.22 12.33 -9.76
N GLY A 64 9.15 12.79 -11.01
CA GLY A 64 10.27 12.73 -11.96
C GLY A 64 10.62 11.31 -12.41
N PHE A 65 9.64 10.44 -12.61
CA PHE A 65 9.85 9.09 -13.14
C PHE A 65 8.77 8.71 -14.15
N ARG A 66 8.90 7.54 -14.78
CA ARG A 66 7.90 7.00 -15.70
C ARG A 66 7.52 5.58 -15.33
N TYR A 67 6.23 5.27 -15.40
CA TYR A 67 5.74 3.91 -15.29
C TYR A 67 6.05 3.13 -16.56
N THR A 68 6.30 1.83 -16.41
CA THR A 68 6.35 0.92 -17.55
C THR A 68 4.95 0.69 -18.11
N VAL A 69 4.86 0.17 -19.33
CA VAL A 69 3.57 -0.19 -19.96
C VAL A 69 2.78 -1.15 -19.07
N HIS A 70 3.43 -2.19 -18.54
CA HIS A 70 2.79 -3.16 -17.66
C HIS A 70 2.29 -2.56 -16.33
N GLN A 71 3.02 -1.60 -15.76
CA GLN A 71 2.56 -0.91 -14.55
C GLN A 71 1.33 -0.04 -14.84
N ARG A 72 1.32 0.66 -15.98
CA ARG A 72 0.15 1.43 -16.42
C ARG A 72 -1.06 0.52 -16.61
N GLU A 73 -0.91 -0.56 -17.37
CA GLU A 73 -1.96 -1.55 -17.60
C GLU A 73 -2.53 -2.07 -16.28
N ALA A 74 -1.66 -2.46 -15.33
CA ALA A 74 -2.08 -2.95 -14.02
C ALA A 74 -2.89 -1.89 -13.24
N TYR A 75 -2.46 -0.62 -13.24
CA TYR A 75 -3.19 0.46 -12.59
C TYR A 75 -4.54 0.76 -13.23
N LEU A 76 -4.62 0.78 -14.55
CA LEU A 76 -5.86 1.05 -15.27
C LEU A 76 -6.87 -0.08 -15.08
N GLN A 77 -6.38 -1.32 -15.00
CA GLN A 77 -7.22 -2.50 -14.83
C GLN A 77 -7.70 -2.68 -13.38
N SER A 78 -6.79 -2.57 -12.42
CA SER A 78 -7.05 -2.96 -11.02
C SER A 78 -7.18 -1.79 -10.06
N GLY A 79 -6.83 -0.57 -10.48
CA GLY A 79 -6.72 0.58 -9.59
C GLY A 79 -5.54 0.47 -8.62
N GLY A 80 -5.50 1.37 -7.65
CA GLY A 80 -4.44 1.40 -6.63
C GLY A 80 -4.23 2.77 -6.00
N THR A 81 -3.02 2.99 -5.49
CA THR A 81 -2.58 4.22 -4.83
C THR A 81 -1.21 4.68 -5.37
N PRO A 82 -1.11 5.09 -6.65
CA PRO A 82 0.16 5.42 -7.31
C PRO A 82 0.93 6.57 -6.62
N PHE A 83 0.24 7.41 -5.87
CA PHE A 83 0.89 8.48 -5.10
C PHE A 83 1.79 7.97 -3.95
N LEU A 84 1.72 6.68 -3.58
CA LEU A 84 2.60 6.06 -2.58
C LEU A 84 3.86 5.43 -3.19
N ASP A 85 3.94 5.27 -4.51
CA ASP A 85 5.08 4.65 -5.19
C ASP A 85 6.37 5.43 -4.93
N ARG A 86 7.47 4.69 -4.68
CA ARG A 86 8.80 5.24 -4.30
C ARG A 86 8.82 6.02 -2.98
N ASP A 87 7.74 5.97 -2.19
CA ASP A 87 7.66 6.56 -0.85
C ASP A 87 7.37 5.53 0.25
N TYR A 88 6.84 4.35 -0.12
CA TYR A 88 6.50 3.26 0.77
C TYR A 88 7.00 1.93 0.19
N THR A 89 7.48 1.05 1.06
CA THR A 89 8.02 -0.27 0.68
C THR A 89 6.88 -1.23 0.40
N VAL A 90 6.75 -1.69 -0.85
CA VAL A 90 5.91 -2.84 -1.22
C VAL A 90 6.77 -4.10 -1.10
N PHE A 91 6.29 -5.11 -0.39
CA PHE A 91 7.03 -6.34 -0.13
C PHE A 91 6.23 -7.63 -0.39
N GLY A 92 5.02 -7.51 -0.91
CA GLY A 92 4.21 -8.65 -1.31
C GLY A 92 2.96 -8.25 -2.07
N GLN A 93 2.16 -9.25 -2.45
CA GLN A 93 0.88 -9.06 -3.11
C GLN A 93 -0.10 -10.15 -2.71
N VAL A 94 -1.38 -9.81 -2.64
CA VAL A 94 -2.47 -10.77 -2.50
C VAL A 94 -2.63 -11.54 -3.81
N ILE A 95 -2.51 -12.86 -3.76
CA ILE A 95 -2.67 -13.74 -4.93
C ILE A 95 -4.05 -14.40 -5.01
N GLU A 96 -4.75 -14.50 -3.88
CA GLU A 96 -6.09 -15.09 -3.75
C GLU A 96 -6.89 -14.31 -2.70
N GLY A 97 -8.21 -14.22 -2.88
CA GLY A 97 -9.08 -13.52 -1.93
C GLY A 97 -9.05 -11.99 -2.06
N LEU A 98 -8.77 -11.45 -3.26
CA LEU A 98 -8.79 -10.01 -3.54
C LEU A 98 -10.13 -9.35 -3.15
N GLU A 99 -11.24 -10.07 -3.26
CA GLU A 99 -12.58 -9.60 -2.87
C GLU A 99 -12.78 -9.51 -1.35
N VAL A 100 -11.93 -10.17 -0.55
CA VAL A 100 -11.92 -10.00 0.91
C VAL A 100 -11.51 -8.58 1.28
N ILE A 101 -10.62 -7.94 0.49
CA ILE A 101 -10.17 -6.56 0.73
C ILE A 101 -11.37 -5.61 0.71
N ASP A 102 -12.24 -5.72 -0.29
CA ASP A 102 -13.43 -4.87 -0.42
C ASP A 102 -14.42 -5.12 0.71
N ARG A 103 -14.59 -6.39 1.13
CA ARG A 103 -15.44 -6.75 2.27
C ARG A 103 -14.94 -6.13 3.57
N ILE A 104 -13.63 -6.14 3.81
CA ILE A 104 -13.02 -5.49 4.99
C ILE A 104 -13.17 -3.98 4.91
N ALA A 105 -12.93 -3.37 3.74
CA ALA A 105 -13.03 -1.92 3.57
C ALA A 105 -14.47 -1.38 3.73
N ALA A 106 -15.48 -2.22 3.51
CA ALA A 106 -16.89 -1.85 3.62
C ALA A 106 -17.47 -1.98 5.05
N VAL A 107 -16.70 -2.46 6.03
CA VAL A 107 -17.19 -2.58 7.42
C VAL A 107 -17.43 -1.20 8.03
N ALA A 108 -18.41 -1.11 8.94
CA ALA A 108 -18.70 0.15 9.62
C ALA A 108 -17.51 0.58 10.50
N THR A 109 -17.17 1.87 10.45
CA THR A 109 -16.07 2.48 11.20
C THR A 109 -16.55 3.55 12.19
N GLU A 110 -15.73 3.75 13.22
CA GLU A 110 -15.75 4.90 14.13
C GLU A 110 -14.92 6.06 13.55
N PRO A 111 -15.00 7.28 14.12
CA PRO A 111 -14.10 8.38 13.75
C PRO A 111 -12.63 7.95 13.78
N GLY A 112 -11.88 8.31 12.73
CA GLY A 112 -10.49 7.87 12.55
C GLY A 112 -10.36 6.50 11.85
N ASP A 113 -11.40 6.06 11.13
CA ASP A 113 -11.41 4.89 10.26
C ASP A 113 -11.14 3.55 10.97
N ARG A 114 -11.33 3.49 12.29
CA ARG A 114 -11.25 2.24 13.05
C ARG A 114 -12.56 1.43 12.89
N PRO A 115 -12.52 0.15 12.51
CA PRO A 115 -13.72 -0.70 12.50
C PRO A 115 -14.44 -0.72 13.86
N LYS A 116 -15.77 -0.65 13.84
CA LYS A 116 -16.64 -0.74 15.04
C LYS A 116 -16.51 -2.09 15.72
N GLU A 117 -16.36 -3.13 14.93
CA GLU A 117 -16.11 -4.50 15.38
C GLU A 117 -14.69 -4.92 14.96
N ASP A 118 -13.99 -5.64 15.84
CA ASP A 118 -12.62 -6.06 15.58
C ASP A 118 -12.52 -7.04 14.39
N VAL A 119 -11.84 -6.60 13.33
CA VAL A 119 -11.42 -7.49 12.22
C VAL A 119 -10.10 -8.15 12.60
N LYS A 120 -10.16 -9.41 13.05
CA LYS A 120 -8.99 -10.19 13.49
C LYS A 120 -8.45 -11.06 12.36
N MET A 121 -7.12 -11.22 12.29
CA MET A 121 -6.46 -12.12 11.34
C MET A 121 -5.74 -13.27 12.06
N LYS A 122 -5.61 -14.40 11.37
CA LYS A 122 -4.72 -15.50 11.76
C LYS A 122 -3.66 -15.65 10.67
N VAL A 123 -2.40 -15.76 11.07
CA VAL A 123 -1.27 -15.87 10.14
C VAL A 123 -0.73 -17.29 10.19
N ARG A 124 -0.53 -17.89 9.01
CA ARG A 124 0.17 -19.16 8.83
C ARG A 124 1.18 -19.01 7.71
N VAL A 125 2.42 -19.35 7.99
CA VAL A 125 3.48 -19.43 6.97
C VAL A 125 3.39 -20.80 6.31
N ILE A 126 3.21 -20.83 5.00
CA ILE A 126 3.27 -22.06 4.20
C ILE A 126 4.73 -22.22 3.77
N LYS A 127 5.32 -23.37 4.07
CA LYS A 127 6.69 -23.74 3.69
C LYS A 127 6.66 -24.72 2.54
#